data_AF-A0A8J1YRC2-F1
#
_entry.id   AF-A0A8J1YRC2-F1
#
_cell.length_a   1.000
_cell.length_b   1.000
_cell.length_c   1.000
_cell.angle_alpha   90.00
_cell.angle_beta   90.00
_cell.angle_gamma   90.00
#
_symmetry.space_group_name_H-M   'P 1'
#
loop_
_entity.id
_entity.type
_entity.pdbx_description
1 polymer ?
#
loop_
_entity_poly.entity_id
_entity_poly.type
_entity_poly.pdbx_seq_one_letter_code
_entity_poly.pdbx_strand_id
1 'polypeptide(L)'
;MSPHRTLSYHSRRQPTTVQDIFLGIAFILAPASEGKSSRDLEYTAVLHDGTGVVGSETFHMDYNEKNGEVAEAKRVSEHVLKLMRKIQTEKGMNIRLLAIAEPIPSELRGKKGVEFSATVWLHVDSIPFVVTPKTTIFAKLPTPSTQASATSAVSMALPHLHPATHSATIADTSPTDHRVLVDSDHQISLCSLLQYEQSTSPELWKRFLALTKHLREKKTTLTFFSATPQGGGVALMRHALIRLWKLVGLEVKWFVPEGHPTVFDITKRKIHNVLQGVAPEGVEMDDNDKKWFELWTQQNYESFWSQGAIDADLIVIDDPQLTALIPIIKKERPNTKIIFRSHIQIQSNLTDDPKTAQHRTWNYLYSFVKDVDLFLAHPVKLFVPKNVHENLPVLYMAPSTDPLDGLNKPYGRASVRYYRQYFNQLSSSQCGVSIDWERGYICQIARFDPSKGIEDLLEAYLKFRQKLEALDSPPIDGGPQMIIMGHGSVDDPDGTVIYEKLHEIISSKEYELVQGDVAVVRAPPVGQMEDEALKFRAILFWA
;
A
#
# COMPACT_ATOMS: atom_id res chain seq x y z
N MET A 1 30.41 -19.85 -26.31
CA MET A 1 29.88 -20.64 -25.18
C MET A 1 29.91 -19.74 -23.96
N SER A 2 28.75 -19.22 -23.55
CA SER A 2 28.64 -18.53 -22.25
C SER A 2 28.86 -19.59 -21.17
N PRO A 3 29.71 -19.38 -20.15
CA PRO A 3 29.84 -20.35 -19.07
C PRO A 3 28.45 -20.57 -18.48
N HIS A 4 27.99 -21.81 -18.44
CA HIS A 4 26.79 -22.21 -17.70
C HIS A 4 27.04 -21.88 -16.23
N ARG A 5 26.73 -20.66 -15.82
CA ARG A 5 26.59 -20.31 -14.42
C ARG A 5 25.33 -21.05 -13.99
N THR A 6 25.49 -22.13 -13.25
CA THR A 6 24.41 -22.74 -12.48
C THR A 6 24.23 -21.95 -11.20
N LEU A 7 23.00 -21.83 -10.70
CA LEU A 7 22.78 -21.30 -9.35
C LEU A 7 23.38 -22.29 -8.35
N SER A 8 24.67 -22.17 -8.03
CA SER A 8 25.39 -23.12 -7.16
C SER A 8 24.56 -23.43 -5.90
N TYR A 9 24.16 -24.70 -5.78
CA TYR A 9 23.32 -25.23 -4.70
C TYR A 9 24.16 -25.77 -3.53
N HIS A 10 25.49 -25.71 -3.62
CA HIS A 10 26.41 -26.36 -2.67
C HIS A 10 26.96 -25.43 -1.59
N SER A 11 26.53 -24.17 -1.53
CA SER A 11 26.94 -23.27 -0.45
C SER A 11 26.25 -23.67 0.86
N ARG A 12 27.04 -24.07 1.86
CA ARG A 12 26.57 -24.35 3.24
C ARG A 12 26.61 -23.10 4.14
N ARG A 13 26.75 -21.89 3.58
CA ARG A 13 26.75 -20.66 4.37
C ARG A 13 25.34 -20.45 4.92
N GLN A 14 25.21 -20.38 6.25
CA GLN A 14 24.01 -19.86 6.90
C GLN A 14 24.27 -18.38 7.21
N PRO A 15 23.82 -17.44 6.37
CA PRO A 15 23.99 -16.04 6.67
C PRO A 15 23.21 -15.68 7.94
N THR A 16 23.82 -14.88 8.81
CA THR A 16 23.19 -14.39 10.05
C THR A 16 22.09 -13.37 9.77
N THR A 17 22.09 -12.77 8.58
CA THR A 17 21.09 -11.84 8.08
C THR A 17 20.49 -12.36 6.77
N VAL A 18 19.16 -12.32 6.65
CA VAL A 18 18.48 -12.69 5.41
C VAL A 18 18.73 -11.60 4.37
N GLN A 19 19.39 -11.96 3.26
CA GLN A 19 19.69 -11.03 2.17
C GLN A 19 18.48 -10.90 1.24
N ASP A 20 18.07 -9.68 0.96
CA ASP A 20 17.07 -9.39 -0.07
C ASP A 20 17.66 -9.55 -1.48
N ILE A 21 16.89 -10.15 -2.37
CA ILE A 21 17.23 -10.34 -3.78
C ILE A 21 16.02 -10.10 -4.67
N PHE A 22 16.28 -9.91 -5.96
CA PHE A 22 15.30 -9.67 -7.00
C PHE A 22 15.45 -10.74 -8.09
N LEU A 23 14.35 -11.40 -8.43
CA LEU A 23 14.32 -12.50 -9.37
C LEU A 23 13.78 -12.04 -10.73
N GLY A 24 14.59 -12.17 -11.77
CA GLY A 24 14.19 -11.96 -13.16
C GLY A 24 13.86 -13.28 -13.84
N ILE A 25 12.79 -13.31 -14.62
CA ILE A 25 12.42 -14.47 -15.45
C ILE A 25 12.11 -14.01 -16.87
N ALA A 26 12.57 -14.77 -17.85
CA ALA A 26 12.14 -14.64 -19.24
C ALA A 26 11.92 -16.02 -19.85
N PHE A 27 10.94 -16.11 -20.74
CA PHE A 27 10.53 -17.34 -21.40
C PHE A 27 10.71 -17.23 -22.91
N ILE A 28 11.14 -18.31 -23.55
CA ILE A 28 11.06 -18.49 -25.00
C ILE A 28 10.48 -19.88 -25.25
N LEU A 29 9.39 -19.94 -26.02
CA LEU A 29 8.81 -21.20 -26.46
C LEU A 29 9.16 -21.40 -27.94
N ALA A 30 9.78 -22.53 -28.25
CA ALA A 30 10.11 -22.90 -29.62
C ALA A 30 8.83 -22.94 -30.50
N PRO A 31 8.92 -22.61 -31.80
CA PRO A 31 7.77 -22.73 -32.70
C PRO A 31 7.32 -24.19 -32.83
N ALA A 32 6.04 -24.38 -33.16
CA ALA A 32 5.54 -25.70 -33.51
C ALA A 32 6.28 -26.25 -34.73
N SER A 33 6.65 -27.52 -34.68
CA SER A 33 7.31 -28.23 -35.78
C SER A 33 6.41 -29.37 -36.25
N GLU A 34 6.29 -29.54 -37.57
CA GLU A 34 5.43 -30.56 -38.17
C GLU A 34 5.78 -31.96 -37.63
N GLY A 35 4.79 -32.66 -37.08
CA GLY A 35 4.92 -34.02 -36.56
C GLY A 35 5.42 -34.14 -35.11
N LYS A 36 5.78 -33.05 -34.43
CA LYS A 36 6.18 -33.06 -33.00
C LYS A 36 5.09 -32.42 -32.13
N SER A 37 4.65 -33.15 -31.10
CA SER A 37 3.70 -32.61 -30.10
C SER A 37 4.38 -31.95 -28.90
N SER A 38 5.72 -31.97 -28.84
CA SER A 38 6.51 -31.31 -27.80
C SER A 38 7.32 -30.17 -28.41
N ARG A 39 7.28 -29.01 -27.74
CA ARG A 39 8.06 -27.82 -28.05
C ARG A 39 9.04 -27.58 -26.89
N ASP A 40 10.24 -27.11 -27.20
CA ASP A 40 11.19 -26.72 -26.15
C ASP A 40 10.78 -25.39 -25.54
N LEU A 41 10.50 -25.38 -24.25
CA LEU A 41 10.31 -24.18 -23.45
C LEU A 41 11.61 -23.87 -22.71
N GLU A 42 12.33 -22.88 -23.21
CA GLU A 42 13.46 -22.29 -22.51
C GLU A 42 12.96 -21.22 -21.54
N TYR A 43 13.44 -21.23 -20.31
CA TYR A 43 13.33 -20.06 -19.45
C TYR A 43 14.60 -19.84 -18.64
N THR A 44 14.95 -18.58 -18.42
CA THR A 44 16.10 -18.20 -17.59
C THR A 44 15.63 -17.51 -16.32
N ALA A 45 16.16 -17.95 -15.19
CA ALA A 45 16.05 -17.27 -13.90
C ALA A 45 17.34 -16.48 -13.62
N VAL A 46 17.21 -15.21 -13.24
CA VAL A 46 18.33 -14.31 -12.89
C VAL A 46 18.15 -13.83 -11.45
N LEU A 47 19.16 -14.04 -10.60
CA LEU A 47 19.25 -13.43 -9.28
C LEU A 47 20.02 -12.12 -9.38
N HIS A 48 19.39 -11.06 -8.91
CA HIS A 48 19.95 -9.72 -8.84
C HIS A 48 19.96 -9.25 -7.37
N ASP A 49 21.00 -8.55 -6.94
CA ASP A 49 21.12 -8.04 -5.55
C ASP A 49 20.73 -6.56 -5.40
N GLY A 50 20.27 -5.95 -6.50
CA GLY A 50 19.92 -4.53 -6.59
C GLY A 50 20.99 -3.71 -7.31
N THR A 51 22.23 -4.20 -7.33
CA THR A 51 23.36 -3.57 -8.05
C THR A 51 23.72 -4.32 -9.33
N GLY A 52 23.61 -5.65 -9.33
CA GLY A 52 23.92 -6.45 -10.49
C GLY A 52 23.49 -7.90 -10.37
N VAL A 53 23.78 -8.67 -11.41
CA VAL A 53 23.48 -10.11 -11.48
C VAL A 53 24.49 -10.89 -10.63
N VAL A 54 23.99 -11.55 -9.59
CA VAL A 54 24.78 -12.43 -8.70
C VAL A 54 24.71 -13.90 -9.11
N GLY A 55 23.71 -14.28 -9.90
CA GLY A 55 23.57 -15.63 -10.43
C GLY A 55 22.50 -15.71 -11.51
N SER A 56 22.59 -16.72 -12.36
CA SER A 56 21.54 -17.04 -13.34
C SER A 56 21.51 -18.55 -13.55
N GLU A 57 20.43 -19.07 -14.11
CA GLU A 57 20.34 -20.46 -14.60
C GLU A 57 19.27 -20.53 -15.69
N THR A 58 19.59 -21.24 -16.78
CA THR A 58 18.69 -21.48 -17.92
C THR A 58 18.19 -22.91 -17.85
N PHE A 59 16.88 -23.06 -17.97
CA PHE A 59 16.17 -24.33 -17.89
C PHE A 59 15.50 -24.60 -19.24
N HIS A 60 15.50 -25.87 -19.64
CA HIS A 60 14.75 -26.37 -20.79
C HIS A 60 13.69 -27.34 -20.28
N MET A 61 12.45 -27.15 -20.72
CA MET A 61 11.31 -27.97 -20.35
C MET A 61 10.57 -28.41 -21.62
N ASP A 62 10.24 -29.69 -21.72
CA ASP A 62 9.36 -30.18 -22.78
C ASP A 62 7.94 -29.65 -22.57
N TYR A 63 7.46 -28.75 -23.44
CA TYR A 63 6.08 -28.28 -23.48
C TYR A 63 5.26 -29.20 -24.39
N ASN A 64 4.42 -30.07 -23.80
CA ASN A 64 3.64 -31.04 -24.56
C ASN A 64 2.20 -30.56 -24.77
N GLU A 65 1.85 -30.26 -26.01
CA GLU A 65 0.53 -29.73 -26.39
C GLU A 65 -0.60 -30.71 -26.06
N LYS A 66 -0.32 -32.02 -26.00
CA LYS A 66 -1.31 -33.05 -25.65
C LYS A 66 -1.82 -32.95 -24.21
N ASN A 67 -1.03 -32.35 -23.32
CA ASN A 67 -1.41 -32.19 -21.92
C ASN A 67 -2.47 -31.09 -21.74
N GLY A 68 -2.66 -30.24 -22.76
CA GLY A 68 -3.51 -29.07 -22.70
C GLY A 68 -2.82 -27.88 -22.04
N GLU A 69 -3.14 -26.67 -22.51
CA GLU A 69 -2.44 -25.44 -22.13
C GLU A 69 -2.48 -25.16 -20.63
N VAL A 70 -3.62 -25.42 -19.97
CA VAL A 70 -3.80 -25.17 -18.53
C VAL A 70 -2.87 -26.06 -17.70
N ALA A 71 -2.76 -27.35 -18.06
CA ALA A 71 -1.91 -28.28 -17.33
C ALA A 71 -0.43 -27.93 -17.50
N GLU A 72 -0.01 -27.55 -18.71
CA GLU A 72 1.36 -27.11 -18.96
C GLU A 72 1.68 -25.78 -18.26
N ALA A 73 0.80 -24.79 -18.32
CA ALA A 73 0.99 -23.52 -17.62
C ALA A 73 1.10 -23.72 -16.09
N LYS A 74 0.30 -24.64 -15.53
CA LYS A 74 0.42 -25.04 -14.12
C LYS A 74 1.76 -25.71 -13.82
N ARG A 75 2.20 -26.65 -14.66
CA ARG A 75 3.48 -27.36 -14.51
C ARG A 75 4.67 -26.40 -14.52
N VAL A 76 4.68 -25.42 -15.43
CA VAL A 76 5.70 -24.37 -15.52
C VAL A 76 5.67 -23.47 -14.28
N SER A 77 4.47 -23.02 -13.88
CA SER A 77 4.27 -22.20 -12.67
C SER A 77 4.79 -22.91 -11.42
N GLU A 78 4.48 -24.19 -11.24
CA GLU A 78 4.96 -25.00 -10.12
C GLU A 78 6.48 -25.13 -10.12
N HIS A 79 7.10 -25.25 -11.29
CA HIS A 79 8.56 -25.33 -11.41
C HIS A 79 9.24 -24.03 -10.96
N VAL A 80 8.71 -22.88 -11.39
CA VAL A 80 9.20 -21.56 -10.97
C VAL A 80 8.98 -21.34 -9.46
N LEU A 81 7.81 -21.68 -8.93
CA LEU A 81 7.53 -21.56 -7.49
C LEU A 81 8.45 -22.45 -6.64
N LYS A 82 8.76 -23.67 -7.11
CA LYS A 82 9.73 -24.55 -6.45
C LYS A 82 11.13 -23.92 -6.43
N LEU A 83 11.56 -23.31 -7.54
CA LEU A 83 12.83 -22.59 -7.60
C LEU A 83 12.86 -21.42 -6.60
N MET A 84 11.80 -20.60 -6.55
CA MET A 84 11.69 -19.48 -5.60
C MET A 84 11.77 -19.96 -4.15
N ARG A 85 11.02 -21.01 -3.80
CA ARG A 85 11.06 -21.61 -2.46
C ARG A 85 12.44 -22.15 -2.13
N LYS A 86 13.10 -22.83 -3.07
CA LYS A 86 14.45 -23.36 -2.91
C LYS A 86 15.45 -22.24 -2.58
N ILE A 87 15.36 -21.12 -3.28
CA ILE A 87 16.18 -19.93 -3.00
C ILE A 87 15.91 -19.39 -1.59
N GLN A 88 14.64 -19.27 -1.19
CA GLN A 88 14.28 -18.81 0.16
C GLN A 88 14.72 -19.75 1.28
N THR A 89 14.57 -21.07 1.10
CA THR A 89 14.84 -22.04 2.16
C THR A 89 16.29 -22.50 2.21
N GLU A 90 16.92 -22.76 1.06
CA GLU A 90 18.29 -23.30 1.02
C GLU A 90 19.35 -22.22 1.02
N LYS A 91 19.11 -21.07 0.37
CA LYS A 91 20.08 -19.95 0.35
C LYS A 91 19.85 -18.93 1.47
N GLY A 92 18.71 -19.00 2.16
CA GLY A 92 18.34 -18.01 3.18
C GLY A 92 18.22 -16.58 2.62
N MET A 93 17.78 -16.46 1.36
CA MET A 93 17.59 -15.18 0.68
C MET A 93 16.11 -14.84 0.58
N ASN A 94 15.72 -13.58 0.69
CA ASN A 94 14.34 -13.17 0.54
C ASN A 94 14.09 -12.59 -0.86
N ILE A 95 13.14 -13.16 -1.60
CA ILE A 95 12.81 -12.70 -2.95
C ILE A 95 11.77 -11.59 -2.85
N ARG A 96 12.21 -10.34 -2.95
CA ARG A 96 11.33 -9.16 -2.82
C ARG A 96 10.53 -8.86 -4.08
N LEU A 97 11.10 -9.21 -5.22
CA LEU A 97 10.57 -8.91 -6.54
C LEU A 97 10.66 -10.13 -7.42
N LEU A 98 9.59 -10.39 -8.17
CA LEU A 98 9.62 -11.25 -9.34
C LEU A 98 9.32 -10.39 -10.57
N ALA A 99 10.30 -10.17 -11.43
CA ALA A 99 10.13 -9.45 -12.69
C ALA A 99 10.11 -10.42 -13.86
N ILE A 100 8.97 -10.52 -14.56
CA ILE A 100 8.79 -11.35 -15.73
C ILE A 100 8.90 -10.49 -16.98
N ALA A 101 9.84 -10.82 -17.86
CA ALA A 101 10.07 -10.11 -19.11
C ALA A 101 9.04 -10.50 -20.17
N GLU A 102 8.47 -9.50 -20.83
CA GLU A 102 7.75 -9.68 -22.09
C GLU A 102 8.73 -9.92 -23.26
N PRO A 103 8.33 -10.69 -24.30
CA PRO A 103 7.04 -11.36 -24.45
C PRO A 103 6.93 -12.66 -23.64
N ILE A 104 5.85 -12.82 -22.86
CA ILE A 104 5.46 -14.10 -22.26
C ILE A 104 4.70 -14.92 -23.32
N PRO A 105 5.05 -16.21 -23.57
CA PRO A 105 4.30 -17.10 -24.45
C PRO A 105 2.80 -17.10 -24.12
N SER A 106 1.96 -16.97 -25.15
CA SER A 106 0.50 -16.87 -25.00
C SER A 106 -0.13 -18.06 -24.28
N GLU A 107 0.50 -19.22 -24.43
CA GLU A 107 0.16 -20.50 -23.83
C GLU A 107 0.31 -20.48 -22.30
N LEU A 108 1.16 -19.60 -21.77
CA LEU A 108 1.42 -19.45 -20.34
C LEU A 108 0.63 -18.30 -19.71
N ARG A 109 -0.05 -17.46 -20.50
CA ARG A 109 -0.74 -16.27 -19.97
C ARG A 109 -2.16 -16.58 -19.47
N GLY A 110 -2.46 -16.10 -18.26
CA GLY A 110 -3.82 -15.81 -17.81
C GLY A 110 -4.82 -16.96 -17.94
N LYS A 111 -4.36 -18.21 -17.80
CA LYS A 111 -5.22 -19.39 -17.94
C LYS A 111 -6.08 -19.55 -16.69
N LYS A 112 -7.40 -19.65 -16.88
CA LYS A 112 -8.34 -19.91 -15.78
C LYS A 112 -7.91 -21.16 -15.00
N GLY A 113 -7.69 -21.01 -13.69
CA GLY A 113 -7.18 -22.08 -12.83
C GLY A 113 -5.66 -22.07 -12.63
N VAL A 114 -4.94 -21.11 -13.23
CA VAL A 114 -3.50 -20.88 -13.02
C VAL A 114 -3.29 -19.47 -12.46
N GLU A 115 -3.19 -19.39 -11.13
CA GLU A 115 -3.12 -18.14 -10.38
C GLU A 115 -1.67 -17.82 -9.96
N PHE A 116 -0.75 -17.77 -10.93
CA PHE A 116 0.68 -17.68 -10.65
C PHE A 116 1.06 -16.41 -9.86
N SER A 117 0.70 -15.23 -10.36
CA SER A 117 1.07 -13.97 -9.71
C SER A 117 0.45 -13.83 -8.32
N ALA A 118 -0.82 -14.24 -8.16
CA ALA A 118 -1.47 -14.29 -6.86
C ALA A 118 -0.78 -15.27 -5.90
N THR A 119 -0.34 -16.43 -6.39
CA THR A 119 0.42 -17.39 -5.57
C THR A 119 1.76 -16.80 -5.12
N VAL A 120 2.46 -16.10 -6.01
CA VAL A 120 3.71 -15.41 -5.70
C VAL A 120 3.48 -14.34 -4.62
N TRP A 121 2.47 -13.50 -4.80
CA TRP A 121 2.15 -12.44 -3.85
C TRP A 121 1.70 -12.97 -2.47
N LEU A 122 0.71 -13.87 -2.45
CA LEU A 122 0.07 -14.33 -1.22
C LEU A 122 0.92 -15.37 -0.46
N HIS A 123 1.74 -16.17 -1.14
CA HIS A 123 2.44 -17.29 -0.50
C HIS A 123 3.97 -17.19 -0.51
N VAL A 124 4.55 -16.42 -1.42
CA VAL A 124 6.02 -16.20 -1.48
C VAL A 124 6.41 -14.83 -0.90
N ASP A 125 5.45 -13.92 -0.76
CA ASP A 125 5.67 -12.53 -0.31
C ASP A 125 6.64 -11.75 -1.23
N SER A 126 6.44 -11.93 -2.53
CA SER A 126 7.22 -11.26 -3.58
C SER A 126 6.28 -10.48 -4.49
N ILE A 127 6.68 -9.29 -4.93
CA ILE A 127 5.85 -8.44 -5.80
C ILE A 127 6.02 -8.89 -7.26
N PRO A 128 4.97 -9.39 -7.93
CA PRO A 128 5.05 -9.83 -9.32
C PRO A 128 4.89 -8.66 -10.30
N PHE A 129 5.95 -8.37 -11.04
CA PHE A 129 5.96 -7.44 -12.16
C PHE A 129 5.96 -8.19 -13.48
N VAL A 130 5.20 -7.69 -14.44
CA VAL A 130 5.29 -8.03 -15.85
C VAL A 130 5.76 -6.78 -16.58
N VAL A 131 6.97 -6.84 -17.11
CA VAL A 131 7.65 -5.67 -17.67
C VAL A 131 7.94 -5.90 -19.14
N THR A 132 7.72 -4.88 -19.96
CA THR A 132 8.19 -4.86 -21.35
C THR A 132 9.57 -4.23 -21.39
N PRO A 133 10.66 -4.99 -21.62
CA PRO A 133 12.01 -4.45 -21.64
C PRO A 133 12.15 -3.35 -22.71
N LYS A 134 12.39 -2.10 -22.28
CA LYS A 134 12.67 -0.98 -23.18
C LYS A 134 14.11 -1.10 -23.63
N THR A 135 14.34 -1.70 -24.79
CA THR A 135 15.72 -1.89 -25.22
C THR A 135 15.96 -1.34 -26.63
N THR A 136 16.26 -0.04 -26.68
CA THR A 136 16.57 0.73 -27.91
C THR A 136 17.80 0.21 -28.67
N ILE A 137 18.70 -0.50 -27.97
CA ILE A 137 19.95 -1.05 -28.54
C ILE A 137 19.69 -2.34 -29.35
N PHE A 138 18.57 -3.04 -29.11
CA PHE A 138 18.36 -4.39 -29.63
C PHE A 138 17.61 -4.41 -30.97
N ALA A 139 17.15 -3.26 -31.46
CA ALA A 139 16.66 -3.15 -32.83
C ALA A 139 17.75 -3.43 -33.89
N LYS A 140 19.04 -3.42 -33.49
CA LYS A 140 20.20 -3.67 -34.37
C LYS A 140 21.04 -4.89 -33.98
N LEU A 141 20.64 -5.65 -32.97
CA LEU A 141 21.32 -6.86 -32.48
C LEU A 141 20.39 -8.08 -32.59
N PRO A 142 20.90 -9.32 -32.55
CA PRO A 142 20.06 -10.52 -32.47
C PRO A 142 19.07 -10.44 -31.31
N THR A 143 17.91 -11.11 -31.44
CA THR A 143 16.90 -11.20 -30.38
C THR A 143 17.56 -11.48 -29.03
N PRO A 144 17.27 -10.66 -27.99
CA PRO A 144 17.94 -10.81 -26.70
C PRO A 144 17.74 -12.22 -26.14
N SER A 145 18.80 -12.79 -25.56
CA SER A 145 18.70 -14.05 -24.84
C SER A 145 17.72 -13.93 -23.67
N THR A 146 17.13 -15.04 -23.26
CA THR A 146 16.28 -15.09 -22.05
C THR A 146 16.99 -14.48 -20.84
N GLN A 147 18.30 -14.68 -20.69
CA GLN A 147 19.09 -14.06 -19.62
C GLN A 147 19.12 -12.53 -19.70
N ALA A 148 19.32 -11.95 -20.88
CA ALA A 148 19.35 -10.49 -21.06
C ALA A 148 17.98 -9.87 -20.78
N SER A 149 16.90 -10.50 -21.29
CA SER A 149 15.52 -10.07 -21.04
C SER A 149 15.16 -10.15 -19.55
N ALA A 150 15.50 -11.25 -18.87
CA ALA A 150 15.26 -11.43 -17.44
C ALA A 150 16.01 -10.38 -16.60
N THR A 151 17.26 -10.08 -16.95
CA THR A 151 18.06 -9.03 -16.28
C THR A 151 17.42 -7.66 -16.48
N SER A 152 17.05 -7.32 -17.72
CA SER A 152 16.44 -6.03 -18.03
C SER A 152 15.10 -5.84 -17.33
N ALA A 153 14.29 -6.89 -17.19
CA ALA A 153 13.02 -6.82 -16.48
C ALA A 153 13.22 -6.44 -15.01
N VAL A 154 14.23 -7.03 -14.34
CA VAL A 154 14.58 -6.67 -12.97
C VAL A 154 15.03 -5.22 -12.88
N SER A 155 15.96 -4.78 -13.74
CA SER A 155 16.46 -3.40 -13.75
C SER A 155 15.36 -2.35 -13.99
N MET A 156 14.30 -2.71 -14.70
CA MET A 156 13.16 -1.81 -14.94
C MET A 156 12.11 -1.83 -13.82
N ALA A 157 11.94 -2.95 -13.12
CA ALA A 157 11.01 -3.06 -12.00
C ALA A 157 11.60 -2.51 -10.69
N LEU A 158 12.91 -2.62 -10.48
CA LEU A 158 13.63 -2.15 -9.29
C LEU A 158 13.31 -0.70 -8.88
N PRO A 159 13.29 0.29 -9.80
CA PRO A 159 12.98 1.68 -9.46
C PRO A 159 11.56 1.89 -8.91
N HIS A 160 10.63 0.98 -9.17
CA HIS A 160 9.26 1.05 -8.64
C HIS A 160 9.14 0.47 -7.23
N LEU A 161 10.21 -0.14 -6.70
CA LEU A 161 10.26 -0.58 -5.31
C LEU A 161 10.80 0.52 -4.43
N HIS A 162 10.32 0.55 -3.19
CA HIS A 162 10.83 1.47 -2.20
C HIS A 162 12.32 1.18 -1.91
N PRO A 163 13.23 2.16 -2.05
CA PRO A 163 14.68 1.93 -2.04
C PRO A 163 15.24 1.47 -0.70
N ALA A 164 14.56 1.74 0.43
CA ALA A 164 15.06 1.34 1.74
C ALA A 164 14.64 -0.08 2.14
N THR A 165 13.50 -0.55 1.66
CA THR A 165 12.85 -1.76 2.19
C THR A 165 12.59 -2.81 1.12
N HIS A 166 12.45 -2.39 -0.14
CA HIS A 166 12.11 -3.21 -1.29
C HIS A 166 10.86 -4.08 -1.13
N SER A 167 10.08 -3.87 -0.07
CA SER A 167 8.94 -4.70 0.31
C SER A 167 7.60 -4.08 -0.09
N ALA A 168 7.62 -2.83 -0.55
CA ALA A 168 6.49 -2.05 -0.98
C ALA A 168 6.84 -1.30 -2.28
N THR A 169 5.82 -0.92 -3.03
CA THR A 169 5.96 -0.16 -4.27
C THR A 169 5.84 1.33 -3.99
N ILE A 170 6.55 2.15 -4.77
CA ILE A 170 6.35 3.59 -4.79
C ILE A 170 5.03 3.88 -5.53
N ALA A 171 4.21 4.77 -4.98
CA ALA A 171 3.01 5.22 -5.68
C ALA A 171 3.38 6.36 -6.64
N ASP A 172 3.73 5.98 -7.86
CA ASP A 172 4.08 6.94 -8.89
C ASP A 172 2.86 7.72 -9.39
N THR A 173 3.10 8.98 -9.76
CA THR A 173 2.14 9.82 -10.48
C THR A 173 2.64 10.08 -11.89
N SER A 174 1.72 10.11 -12.85
CA SER A 174 1.99 10.53 -14.21
C SER A 174 2.52 11.97 -14.24
N PRO A 175 3.65 12.25 -14.92
CA PRO A 175 4.24 13.59 -14.96
C PRO A 175 3.42 14.60 -15.75
N THR A 176 2.38 14.17 -16.49
CA THR A 176 1.59 15.05 -17.35
C THR A 176 0.28 15.51 -16.72
N ASP A 177 -0.40 14.62 -16.01
CA ASP A 177 -1.75 14.85 -15.48
C ASP A 177 -1.86 14.55 -13.97
N HIS A 178 -0.75 14.13 -13.34
CA HIS A 178 -0.71 13.73 -11.93
C HIS A 178 -1.72 12.62 -11.58
N ARG A 179 -2.04 11.78 -12.57
CA ARG A 179 -2.79 10.55 -12.35
C ARG A 179 -1.95 9.55 -11.56
N VAL A 180 -2.52 8.95 -10.52
CA VAL A 180 -1.85 7.88 -9.77
C VAL A 180 -1.74 6.62 -10.64
N LEU A 181 -0.52 6.13 -10.78
CA LEU A 181 -0.18 4.93 -11.55
C LEU A 181 -0.35 3.68 -10.66
N VAL A 182 -1.59 3.41 -10.25
CA VAL A 182 -1.93 2.24 -9.43
C VAL A 182 -1.35 0.96 -10.06
N ASP A 183 -0.68 0.16 -9.24
CA ASP A 183 0.03 -1.07 -9.67
C ASP A 183 1.11 -0.82 -10.74
N SER A 184 1.84 0.30 -10.62
CA SER A 184 2.85 0.76 -11.59
C SER A 184 2.30 0.80 -13.03
N ASP A 185 1.13 1.39 -13.18
CA ASP A 185 0.36 1.44 -14.43
C ASP A 185 0.08 0.04 -15.01
N HIS A 186 -0.42 -0.87 -14.16
CA HIS A 186 -0.77 -2.26 -14.49
C HIS A 186 0.39 -3.21 -14.76
N GLN A 187 1.63 -2.79 -14.50
CA GLN A 187 2.77 -3.70 -14.57
C GLN A 187 2.79 -4.69 -13.41
N ILE A 188 2.14 -4.37 -12.29
CA ILE A 188 2.04 -5.25 -11.12
C ILE A 188 0.72 -6.02 -11.18
N SER A 189 0.81 -7.33 -10.97
CA SER A 189 -0.35 -8.23 -10.97
C SER A 189 -0.47 -8.96 -9.63
N LEU A 190 -0.97 -8.30 -8.59
CA LEU A 190 -1.01 -8.88 -7.25
C LEU A 190 -2.02 -10.03 -7.14
N CYS A 191 -3.26 -9.79 -7.57
CA CYS A 191 -4.40 -10.70 -7.40
C CYS A 191 -5.30 -10.65 -8.65
N SER A 192 -6.06 -11.72 -8.87
CA SER A 192 -7.10 -11.79 -9.91
C SER A 192 -8.49 -11.69 -9.28
N LEU A 193 -9.52 -11.65 -10.14
CA LEU A 193 -10.91 -11.69 -9.70
C LEU A 193 -11.24 -12.93 -8.85
N LEU A 194 -10.51 -14.04 -9.05
CA LEU A 194 -10.75 -15.26 -8.28
C LEU A 194 -10.46 -15.06 -6.80
N GLN A 195 -9.35 -14.39 -6.44
CA GLN A 195 -9.04 -14.16 -5.03
C GLN A 195 -10.01 -13.18 -4.39
N TYR A 196 -10.47 -12.16 -5.13
CA TYR A 196 -11.50 -11.24 -4.64
C TYR A 196 -12.87 -11.90 -4.46
N GLU A 197 -13.24 -12.84 -5.36
CA GLU A 197 -14.45 -13.65 -5.19
C GLU A 197 -14.36 -14.52 -3.92
N GLN A 198 -13.19 -15.12 -3.68
CA GLN A 198 -12.95 -15.98 -2.51
C GLN A 198 -12.89 -15.21 -1.18
N SER A 199 -12.62 -13.90 -1.21
CA SER A 199 -12.53 -13.07 0.00
C SER A 199 -13.88 -12.54 0.50
N THR A 200 -14.97 -12.84 -0.21
CA THR A 200 -16.32 -12.38 0.15
C THR A 200 -17.37 -13.48 -0.01
N SER A 201 -18.60 -13.21 0.44
CA SER A 201 -19.72 -14.14 0.25
C SER A 201 -20.19 -14.17 -1.21
N PRO A 202 -20.66 -15.32 -1.73
CA PRO A 202 -21.21 -15.43 -3.09
C PRO A 202 -22.31 -14.40 -3.41
N GLU A 203 -23.16 -14.07 -2.43
CA GLU A 203 -24.26 -13.13 -2.60
C GLU A 203 -23.77 -11.69 -2.81
N LEU A 204 -22.79 -11.26 -2.00
CA LEU A 204 -22.15 -9.94 -2.15
C LEU A 204 -21.39 -9.85 -3.48
N TRP A 205 -20.66 -10.89 -3.86
CA TRP A 205 -19.94 -10.94 -5.14
C TRP A 205 -20.90 -10.84 -6.33
N LYS A 206 -21.99 -11.61 -6.31
CA LYS A 206 -23.04 -11.54 -7.35
C LYS A 206 -23.66 -10.15 -7.44
N ARG A 207 -23.94 -9.50 -6.31
CA ARG A 207 -24.47 -8.12 -6.28
C ARG A 207 -23.46 -7.13 -6.83
N PHE A 208 -22.19 -7.23 -6.44
CA PHE A 208 -21.11 -6.42 -6.96
C PHE A 208 -20.99 -6.55 -8.49
N LEU A 209 -20.95 -7.77 -9.02
CA LEU A 209 -20.90 -8.01 -10.47
C LEU A 209 -22.12 -7.47 -11.23
N ALA A 210 -23.31 -7.52 -10.63
CA ALA A 210 -24.52 -6.96 -11.24
C ALA A 210 -24.43 -5.43 -11.34
N LEU A 211 -23.96 -4.76 -10.29
CA LEU A 211 -23.77 -3.30 -10.27
C LEU A 211 -22.67 -2.86 -11.25
N THR A 212 -21.53 -3.56 -11.28
CA THR A 212 -20.43 -3.22 -12.19
C THR A 212 -20.80 -3.48 -13.64
N LYS A 213 -21.56 -4.55 -13.93
CA LYS A 213 -22.14 -4.79 -15.26
C LYS A 213 -23.02 -3.61 -15.69
N HIS A 214 -23.91 -3.13 -14.83
CA HIS A 214 -24.76 -1.99 -15.14
C HIS A 214 -23.96 -0.72 -15.47
N LEU A 215 -22.91 -0.42 -14.69
CA LEU A 215 -22.05 0.73 -14.94
C LEU A 215 -21.27 0.61 -16.27
N ARG A 216 -20.77 -0.59 -16.60
CA ARG A 216 -20.09 -0.83 -17.88
C ARG A 216 -21.01 -0.69 -19.08
N GLU A 217 -22.24 -1.21 -19.00
CA GLU A 217 -23.23 -1.08 -20.08
C GLU A 217 -23.59 0.39 -20.34
N LYS A 218 -23.60 1.22 -19.28
CA LYS A 218 -23.76 2.67 -19.37
C LYS A 218 -22.49 3.43 -19.72
N LYS A 219 -21.33 2.76 -19.78
CA LYS A 219 -20.00 3.37 -19.97
C LYS A 219 -19.72 4.49 -18.97
N THR A 220 -20.16 4.31 -17.72
CA THR A 220 -19.96 5.31 -16.68
C THR A 220 -18.48 5.46 -16.35
N THR A 221 -18.00 6.69 -16.42
CA THR A 221 -16.63 7.09 -16.10
C THR A 221 -16.55 7.68 -14.70
N LEU A 222 -15.53 7.30 -13.92
CA LEU A 222 -15.36 7.70 -12.54
C LEU A 222 -13.97 8.28 -12.28
N THR A 223 -13.91 9.43 -11.61
CA THR A 223 -12.65 10.02 -11.18
C THR A 223 -12.62 10.25 -9.68
N PHE A 224 -11.52 9.85 -9.03
CA PHE A 224 -11.20 10.21 -7.65
C PHE A 224 -10.18 11.35 -7.61
N PHE A 225 -10.36 12.27 -6.67
CA PHE A 225 -9.38 13.29 -6.28
C PHE A 225 -9.09 13.14 -4.78
N SER A 226 -7.82 12.99 -4.41
CA SER A 226 -7.38 12.96 -3.01
C SER A 226 -6.08 13.75 -2.84
N ALA A 227 -5.66 14.02 -1.60
CA ALA A 227 -4.49 14.86 -1.33
C ALA A 227 -3.14 14.22 -1.69
N THR A 228 -3.05 12.88 -1.71
CA THR A 228 -1.78 12.15 -1.79
C THR A 228 -1.96 10.76 -2.43
N PRO A 229 -1.00 10.30 -3.26
CA PRO A 229 -1.06 8.99 -3.94
C PRO A 229 -0.57 7.83 -3.08
N GLN A 230 0.21 8.15 -2.06
CA GLN A 230 0.79 7.18 -1.14
C GLN A 230 0.28 7.50 0.26
N GLY A 231 0.09 6.45 1.06
CA GLY A 231 -0.63 6.29 2.34
C GLY A 231 -1.50 7.40 2.95
N GLY A 232 -1.63 7.34 4.27
CA GLY A 232 -2.92 7.59 4.88
C GLY A 232 -3.85 6.39 4.61
N GLY A 233 -4.80 6.16 5.50
CA GLY A 233 -5.83 5.13 5.27
C GLY A 233 -6.60 5.33 3.95
N VAL A 234 -6.68 6.56 3.43
CA VAL A 234 -7.33 6.87 2.16
C VAL A 234 -6.57 6.30 0.96
N ALA A 235 -5.27 6.55 0.82
CA ALA A 235 -4.51 6.06 -0.33
C ALA A 235 -4.45 4.52 -0.36
N LEU A 236 -4.27 3.88 0.80
CA LEU A 236 -4.30 2.42 0.93
C LEU A 236 -5.60 1.83 0.40
N MET A 237 -6.73 2.39 0.84
CA MET A 237 -8.05 1.98 0.37
C MET A 237 -8.24 2.25 -1.13
N ARG A 238 -7.71 3.37 -1.65
CA ARG A 238 -7.86 3.76 -3.07
C ARG A 238 -7.09 2.83 -4.01
N HIS A 239 -5.85 2.46 -3.69
CA HIS A 239 -5.09 1.49 -4.48
C HIS A 239 -5.86 0.17 -4.64
N ALA A 240 -6.36 -0.39 -3.54
CA ALA A 240 -7.14 -1.62 -3.56
C ALA A 240 -8.45 -1.49 -4.35
N LEU A 241 -9.21 -0.41 -4.11
CA LEU A 241 -10.48 -0.16 -4.77
C LEU A 241 -10.30 -0.06 -6.29
N ILE A 242 -9.33 0.76 -6.74
CA ILE A 242 -9.07 1.01 -8.16
C ILE A 242 -8.59 -0.27 -8.84
N ARG A 243 -7.72 -1.06 -8.19
CA ARG A 243 -7.29 -2.37 -8.68
C ARG A 243 -8.49 -3.27 -8.97
N LEU A 244 -9.35 -3.48 -7.98
CA LEU A 244 -10.55 -4.33 -8.14
C LEU A 244 -11.49 -3.80 -9.22
N TRP A 245 -11.74 -2.49 -9.26
CA TRP A 245 -12.65 -1.88 -10.22
C TRP A 245 -12.13 -1.97 -11.65
N LYS A 246 -10.82 -1.84 -11.86
CA LYS A 246 -10.19 -2.08 -13.17
C LYS A 246 -10.21 -3.55 -13.56
N LEU A 247 -10.03 -4.50 -12.64
CA LEU A 247 -10.14 -5.94 -12.93
C LEU A 247 -11.54 -6.32 -13.44
N VAL A 248 -12.59 -5.67 -12.95
CA VAL A 248 -13.95 -5.85 -13.50
C VAL A 248 -14.23 -4.98 -14.72
N GLY A 249 -13.29 -4.17 -15.20
CA GLY A 249 -13.41 -3.38 -16.42
C GLY A 249 -14.19 -2.08 -16.29
N LEU A 250 -14.21 -1.45 -15.11
CA LEU A 250 -14.71 -0.09 -14.94
C LEU A 250 -13.66 0.94 -15.39
N GLU A 251 -14.13 2.03 -15.99
CA GLU A 251 -13.27 3.17 -16.35
C GLU A 251 -13.14 4.10 -15.14
N VAL A 252 -12.07 3.87 -14.36
CA VAL A 252 -11.77 4.64 -13.14
C VAL A 252 -10.38 5.26 -13.21
N LYS A 253 -10.28 6.54 -12.85
CA LYS A 253 -9.04 7.30 -12.72
C LYS A 253 -8.93 7.90 -11.32
N TRP A 254 -7.71 8.19 -10.90
CA TRP A 254 -7.43 8.81 -9.61
C TRP A 254 -6.31 9.82 -9.79
N PHE A 255 -6.54 11.03 -9.33
CA PHE A 255 -5.61 12.15 -9.43
C PHE A 255 -5.31 12.71 -8.04
N VAL A 256 -4.10 13.24 -7.91
CA VAL A 256 -3.59 13.86 -6.69
C VAL A 256 -2.89 15.15 -7.06
N PRO A 257 -2.92 16.18 -6.21
CA PRO A 257 -2.25 17.44 -6.50
C PRO A 257 -0.75 17.29 -6.35
N GLU A 258 0.00 18.16 -7.03
CA GLU A 258 1.36 18.47 -6.63
C GLU A 258 1.35 19.18 -5.27
N GLY A 259 2.13 18.64 -4.32
CA GLY A 259 2.18 19.15 -2.96
C GLY A 259 2.88 20.50 -2.83
N HIS A 260 2.39 21.34 -1.92
CA HIS A 260 3.05 22.59 -1.55
C HIS A 260 3.16 22.69 -0.01
N PRO A 261 4.37 22.82 0.57
CA PRO A 261 4.56 22.75 2.03
C PRO A 261 3.66 23.69 2.84
N THR A 262 3.51 24.94 2.38
CA THR A 262 2.61 25.92 3.04
C THR A 262 1.16 25.47 3.03
N VAL A 263 0.69 24.83 1.96
CA VAL A 263 -0.71 24.41 1.84
C VAL A 263 -0.95 23.12 2.64
N PHE A 264 0.04 22.24 2.73
CA PHE A 264 0.00 21.09 3.63
C PHE A 264 -0.06 21.53 5.10
N ASP A 265 0.68 22.56 5.49
CA ASP A 265 0.57 23.14 6.84
C ASP A 265 -0.84 23.69 7.11
N ILE A 266 -1.41 24.46 6.17
CA ILE A 266 -2.77 24.99 6.27
C ILE A 266 -3.79 23.85 6.39
N THR A 267 -3.75 22.89 5.47
CA THR A 267 -4.71 21.78 5.43
C THR A 267 -4.60 20.85 6.63
N LYS A 268 -3.41 20.66 7.19
CA LYS A 268 -3.22 19.85 8.39
C LYS A 268 -3.57 20.61 9.68
N ARG A 269 -2.86 21.71 9.95
CA ARG A 269 -2.96 22.40 11.24
C ARG A 269 -4.20 23.25 11.37
N LYS A 270 -4.60 23.96 10.31
CA LYS A 270 -5.69 24.96 10.34
C LYS A 270 -7.03 24.41 9.84
N ILE A 271 -7.02 23.30 9.09
CA ILE A 271 -8.24 22.60 8.67
C ILE A 271 -8.44 21.31 9.45
N HIS A 272 -7.62 20.28 9.21
CA HIS A 272 -7.82 18.94 9.77
C HIS A 272 -7.83 18.94 11.31
N ASN A 273 -6.80 19.49 11.95
CA ASN A 273 -6.70 19.50 13.42
C ASN A 273 -7.78 20.38 14.07
N VAL A 274 -8.14 21.50 13.44
CA VAL A 274 -9.23 22.36 13.90
C VAL A 274 -10.55 21.59 13.87
N LEU A 275 -10.94 21.02 12.72
CA LEU A 275 -12.18 20.25 12.58
C LEU A 275 -12.27 19.04 13.52
N GLN A 276 -11.13 18.43 13.84
CA GLN A 276 -11.03 17.34 14.81
C GLN A 276 -11.01 17.79 16.28
N GLY A 277 -10.90 19.08 16.56
CA GLY A 277 -10.85 19.62 17.92
C GLY A 277 -9.54 19.33 18.66
N VAL A 278 -8.44 19.15 17.92
CA VAL A 278 -7.09 18.86 18.47
C VAL A 278 -6.08 19.97 18.16
N ALA A 279 -6.51 21.07 17.54
CA ALA A 279 -5.68 22.24 17.31
C ALA A 279 -5.51 23.06 18.61
N PRO A 280 -4.33 23.70 18.83
CA PRO A 280 -4.15 24.66 19.91
C PRO A 280 -5.15 25.82 19.84
N GLU A 281 -5.44 26.44 20.99
CA GLU A 281 -6.31 27.62 21.05
C GLU A 281 -5.79 28.75 20.16
N GLY A 282 -6.70 29.41 19.44
CA GLY A 282 -6.38 30.52 18.54
C GLY A 282 -5.90 30.12 17.15
N VAL A 283 -5.73 28.82 16.85
CA VAL A 283 -5.39 28.35 15.49
C VAL A 283 -6.63 28.38 14.61
N GLU A 284 -6.61 29.21 13.58
CA GLU A 284 -7.65 29.30 12.55
C GLU A 284 -7.07 29.76 11.21
N MET A 285 -7.86 29.62 10.14
CA MET A 285 -7.50 30.12 8.81
C MET A 285 -7.71 31.63 8.71
N ASP A 286 -6.67 32.35 8.30
CA ASP A 286 -6.77 33.74 7.89
C ASP A 286 -7.09 33.87 6.38
N ASP A 287 -7.24 35.11 5.89
CA ASP A 287 -7.58 35.35 4.48
C ASP A 287 -6.43 35.01 3.51
N ASN A 288 -5.18 35.06 3.99
CA ASN A 288 -4.04 34.64 3.19
C ASN A 288 -4.01 33.12 3.06
N ASP A 289 -4.32 32.36 4.13
CA ASP A 289 -4.45 30.91 4.08
C ASP A 289 -5.51 30.46 3.07
N LYS A 290 -6.68 31.11 3.09
CA LYS A 290 -7.77 30.84 2.12
C LYS A 290 -7.31 31.09 0.69
N LYS A 291 -6.62 32.22 0.45
CA LYS A 291 -6.05 32.55 -0.85
C LYS A 291 -5.03 31.51 -1.32
N TRP A 292 -4.14 31.04 -0.44
CA TRP A 292 -3.18 29.98 -0.77
C TRP A 292 -3.86 28.66 -1.10
N PHE A 293 -4.88 28.28 -0.32
CA PHE A 293 -5.67 27.07 -0.53
C PHE A 293 -6.38 27.06 -1.90
N GLU A 294 -7.04 28.16 -2.25
CA GLU A 294 -7.73 28.32 -3.54
C GLU A 294 -6.73 28.42 -4.71
N LEU A 295 -5.65 29.22 -4.58
CA LEU A 295 -4.63 29.37 -5.62
C LEU A 295 -3.94 28.04 -5.92
N TRP A 296 -3.61 27.26 -4.90
CA TRP A 296 -2.99 25.94 -5.08
C TRP A 296 -3.90 24.97 -5.83
N THR A 297 -5.20 24.99 -5.52
CA THR A 297 -6.18 24.18 -6.25
C THR A 297 -6.30 24.63 -7.71
N GLN A 298 -6.34 25.94 -7.95
CA GLN A 298 -6.40 26.51 -9.31
C GLN A 298 -5.15 26.14 -10.13
N GLN A 299 -3.95 26.25 -9.55
CA GLN A 299 -2.70 25.92 -10.24
C GLN A 299 -2.59 24.43 -10.59
N ASN A 300 -3.01 23.55 -9.68
CA ASN A 300 -3.09 22.11 -9.98
C ASN A 300 -4.10 21.82 -11.09
N TYR A 301 -5.25 22.49 -11.06
CA TYR A 301 -6.24 22.36 -12.11
C TYR A 301 -5.70 22.78 -13.48
N GLU A 302 -5.12 23.97 -13.57
CA GLU A 302 -4.57 24.52 -14.81
C GLU A 302 -3.44 23.66 -15.36
N SER A 303 -2.53 23.23 -14.50
CA SER A 303 -1.30 22.50 -14.89
C SER A 303 -1.57 21.05 -15.28
N PHE A 304 -2.49 20.36 -14.60
CA PHE A 304 -2.61 18.90 -14.69
C PHE A 304 -3.99 18.39 -15.06
N TRP A 305 -5.06 19.08 -14.65
CA TRP A 305 -6.42 18.48 -14.67
C TRP A 305 -7.37 19.09 -15.69
N SER A 306 -7.05 20.27 -16.22
CA SER A 306 -7.84 21.00 -17.22
C SER A 306 -8.03 20.19 -18.51
N GLN A 307 -7.10 19.27 -18.81
CA GLN A 307 -7.13 18.39 -19.97
C GLN A 307 -7.67 16.99 -19.64
N GLY A 308 -8.88 16.94 -19.09
CA GLY A 308 -9.69 15.71 -19.04
C GLY A 308 -9.70 14.95 -17.72
N ALA A 309 -9.04 15.41 -16.66
CA ALA A 309 -9.17 14.76 -15.35
C ALA A 309 -10.58 14.94 -14.76
N ILE A 310 -11.22 16.08 -15.03
CA ILE A 310 -12.61 16.37 -14.63
C ILE A 310 -13.66 15.89 -15.65
N ASP A 311 -13.23 15.25 -16.74
CA ASP A 311 -14.13 14.69 -17.77
C ASP A 311 -14.63 13.31 -17.33
N ALA A 312 -15.50 13.30 -16.33
CA ALA A 312 -16.13 12.09 -15.80
C ALA A 312 -17.62 12.30 -15.52
N ASP A 313 -18.40 11.22 -15.59
CA ASP A 313 -19.82 11.21 -15.21
C ASP A 313 -19.98 11.42 -13.70
N LEU A 314 -19.04 10.87 -12.92
CA LEU A 314 -19.01 10.92 -11.47
C LEU A 314 -17.61 11.26 -10.96
N ILE A 315 -17.51 12.31 -10.15
CA ILE A 315 -16.28 12.71 -9.46
C ILE A 315 -16.47 12.50 -7.96
N VAL A 316 -15.46 11.90 -7.33
CA VAL A 316 -15.36 11.76 -5.87
C VAL A 316 -14.20 12.60 -5.37
N ILE A 317 -14.47 13.51 -4.43
CA ILE A 317 -13.46 14.35 -3.77
C ILE A 317 -13.29 13.84 -2.35
N ASP A 318 -12.09 13.35 -2.04
CA ASP A 318 -11.71 12.84 -0.73
C ASP A 318 -11.16 13.98 0.14
N ASP A 319 -11.79 14.13 1.32
CA ASP A 319 -11.42 15.04 2.40
C ASP A 319 -11.37 16.54 2.04
N PRO A 320 -11.31 17.44 3.04
CA PRO A 320 -11.38 18.89 2.82
C PRO A 320 -10.33 19.51 1.91
N GLN A 321 -9.18 18.86 1.69
CA GLN A 321 -8.02 19.44 1.02
C GLN A 321 -8.32 19.90 -0.41
N LEU A 322 -9.28 19.27 -1.09
CA LEU A 322 -9.60 19.55 -2.49
C LEU A 322 -11.00 20.12 -2.69
N THR A 323 -11.65 20.62 -1.64
CA THR A 323 -13.01 21.18 -1.77
C THR A 323 -13.08 22.40 -2.67
N ALA A 324 -12.00 23.19 -2.77
CA ALA A 324 -11.92 24.33 -3.69
C ALA A 324 -11.98 23.93 -5.18
N LEU A 325 -11.90 22.63 -5.51
CA LEU A 325 -12.06 22.13 -6.87
C LEU A 325 -13.54 22.06 -7.27
N ILE A 326 -14.46 21.97 -6.32
CA ILE A 326 -15.91 21.80 -6.55
C ILE A 326 -16.48 22.91 -7.45
N PRO A 327 -16.25 24.22 -7.17
CA PRO A 327 -16.75 25.29 -8.02
C PRO A 327 -16.19 25.24 -9.45
N ILE A 328 -14.92 24.83 -9.61
CA ILE A 328 -14.27 24.68 -10.92
C ILE A 328 -14.98 23.55 -11.70
N ILE A 329 -15.20 22.40 -11.08
CA ILE A 329 -15.92 21.28 -11.70
C ILE A 329 -17.33 21.71 -12.10
N LYS A 330 -18.09 22.36 -11.21
CA LYS A 330 -19.47 22.77 -11.52
C LYS A 330 -19.54 23.81 -12.64
N LYS A 331 -18.55 24.69 -12.75
CA LYS A 331 -18.44 25.67 -13.84
C LYS A 331 -18.12 25.00 -15.18
N GLU A 332 -17.10 24.15 -15.20
CA GLU A 332 -16.56 23.59 -16.45
C GLU A 332 -17.36 22.35 -16.91
N ARG A 333 -17.94 21.59 -15.98
CA ARG A 333 -18.69 20.35 -16.21
C ARG A 333 -19.98 20.32 -15.36
N PRO A 334 -20.98 21.16 -15.68
CA PRO A 334 -22.19 21.34 -14.86
C PRO A 334 -23.03 20.06 -14.67
N ASN A 335 -22.93 19.11 -15.59
CA ASN A 335 -23.67 17.85 -15.54
C ASN A 335 -22.98 16.75 -14.72
N THR A 336 -21.70 16.94 -14.36
CA THR A 336 -20.95 15.95 -13.58
C THR A 336 -21.48 15.87 -12.17
N LYS A 337 -21.72 14.63 -11.73
CA LYS A 337 -22.12 14.33 -10.35
C LYS A 337 -20.92 14.36 -9.44
N ILE A 338 -21.06 14.99 -8.28
CA ILE A 338 -19.96 15.14 -7.31
C ILE A 338 -20.35 14.47 -5.99
N ILE A 339 -19.50 13.57 -5.50
CA ILE A 339 -19.56 13.01 -4.16
C ILE A 339 -18.43 13.63 -3.34
N PHE A 340 -18.75 14.28 -2.24
CA PHE A 340 -17.75 14.62 -1.24
C PHE A 340 -17.65 13.49 -0.23
N ARG A 341 -16.47 12.90 -0.08
CA ARG A 341 -16.19 11.82 0.87
C ARG A 341 -15.32 12.35 2.01
N SER A 342 -15.90 12.47 3.19
CA SER A 342 -15.19 12.79 4.43
C SER A 342 -14.71 11.52 5.14
N HIS A 343 -13.41 11.44 5.41
CA HIS A 343 -12.75 10.39 6.20
C HIS A 343 -12.29 10.89 7.58
N ILE A 344 -12.41 12.20 7.84
CA ILE A 344 -12.03 12.79 9.13
C ILE A 344 -13.18 12.83 10.12
N GLN A 345 -12.84 12.91 11.40
CA GLN A 345 -13.79 13.31 12.44
C GLN A 345 -14.03 14.82 12.36
N ILE A 346 -15.20 15.21 11.86
CA ILE A 346 -15.67 16.59 11.97
C ILE A 346 -16.50 16.69 13.24
N GLN A 347 -16.04 17.41 14.27
CA GLN A 347 -16.80 17.54 15.52
C GLN A 347 -18.06 18.39 15.31
N SER A 348 -19.18 17.76 14.97
CA SER A 348 -20.45 18.45 14.66
C SER A 348 -20.90 19.43 15.74
N ASN A 349 -20.79 19.06 17.01
CA ASN A 349 -21.08 19.93 18.15
C ASN A 349 -20.27 21.23 18.15
N LEU A 350 -19.02 21.19 17.68
CA LEU A 350 -18.18 22.39 17.56
C LEU A 350 -18.50 23.14 16.27
N THR A 351 -18.65 22.45 15.14
CA THR A 351 -18.98 23.11 13.87
C THR A 351 -20.36 23.76 13.86
N ASP A 352 -21.26 23.33 14.75
CA ASP A 352 -22.61 23.89 14.89
C ASP A 352 -22.67 25.07 15.89
N ASP A 353 -21.60 25.34 16.65
CA ASP A 353 -21.49 26.49 17.56
C ASP A 353 -20.77 27.68 16.87
N PRO A 354 -21.47 28.79 16.58
CA PRO A 354 -20.89 29.96 15.90
C PRO A 354 -19.65 30.57 16.55
N LYS A 355 -19.41 30.30 17.83
CA LYS A 355 -18.29 30.87 18.59
C LYS A 355 -16.97 30.17 18.30
N THR A 356 -17.01 28.93 17.81
CA THR A 356 -15.82 28.08 17.67
C THR A 356 -15.04 28.37 16.39
N ALA A 357 -13.74 28.06 16.38
CA ALA A 357 -12.93 28.09 15.17
C ALA A 357 -13.42 27.05 14.15
N GLN A 358 -13.91 25.91 14.65
CA GLN A 358 -14.47 24.81 13.86
C GLN A 358 -15.65 25.28 13.00
N HIS A 359 -16.55 26.07 13.55
CA HIS A 359 -17.67 26.63 12.81
C HIS A 359 -17.20 27.54 11.68
N ARG A 360 -16.23 28.42 11.93
CA ARG A 360 -15.69 29.34 10.91
C ARG A 360 -14.96 28.57 9.80
N THR A 361 -14.09 27.64 10.16
CA THR A 361 -13.37 26.77 9.21
C THR A 361 -14.35 25.91 8.40
N TRP A 362 -15.33 25.29 9.06
CA TRP A 362 -16.34 24.47 8.39
C TRP A 362 -17.22 25.29 7.45
N ASN A 363 -17.71 26.46 7.86
CA ASN A 363 -18.54 27.30 7.00
C ASN A 363 -17.80 27.76 5.74
N TYR A 364 -16.51 28.07 5.85
CA TYR A 364 -15.68 28.35 4.69
C TYR A 364 -15.63 27.16 3.72
N LEU A 365 -15.34 25.95 4.21
CA LEU A 365 -15.31 24.74 3.37
C LEU A 365 -16.70 24.38 2.81
N TYR A 366 -17.74 24.53 3.63
CA TYR A 366 -19.13 24.29 3.27
C TYR A 366 -19.59 25.20 2.13
N SER A 367 -19.00 26.40 2.01
CA SER A 367 -19.26 27.28 0.88
C SER A 367 -18.94 26.64 -0.49
N PHE A 368 -18.04 25.64 -0.51
CA PHE A 368 -17.76 24.79 -1.67
C PHE A 368 -18.56 23.49 -1.63
N VAL A 369 -18.60 22.81 -0.47
CA VAL A 369 -19.22 21.47 -0.33
C VAL A 369 -20.73 21.50 -0.54
N LYS A 370 -21.42 22.62 -0.31
CA LYS A 370 -22.87 22.75 -0.55
C LYS A 370 -23.31 22.44 -1.99
N ASP A 371 -22.40 22.49 -2.95
CA ASP A 371 -22.70 22.26 -4.37
C ASP A 371 -22.52 20.79 -4.81
N VAL A 372 -22.23 19.87 -3.88
CA VAL A 372 -22.11 18.44 -4.19
C VAL A 372 -23.47 17.74 -4.27
N ASP A 373 -23.51 16.61 -4.98
CA ASP A 373 -24.73 15.81 -5.14
C ASP A 373 -24.94 14.81 -3.98
N LEU A 374 -23.86 14.47 -3.25
CA LEU A 374 -23.89 13.54 -2.11
C LEU A 374 -22.75 13.80 -1.13
N PHE A 375 -23.09 13.83 0.16
CA PHE A 375 -22.12 13.80 1.26
C PHE A 375 -21.96 12.38 1.82
N LEU A 376 -20.75 11.83 1.73
CA LEU A 376 -20.44 10.47 2.18
C LEU A 376 -19.54 10.53 3.42
N ALA A 377 -20.01 10.03 4.56
CA ALA A 377 -19.29 10.09 5.85
C ALA A 377 -19.03 8.71 6.46
N HIS A 378 -18.13 8.62 7.42
CA HIS A 378 -18.08 7.44 8.30
C HIS A 378 -19.40 7.26 9.04
N PRO A 379 -19.79 6.03 9.43
CA PRO A 379 -21.08 5.72 10.06
C PRO A 379 -21.17 6.20 11.52
N VAL A 380 -20.79 7.46 11.75
CA VAL A 380 -20.83 8.18 13.02
C VAL A 380 -21.57 9.48 12.74
N LYS A 381 -22.81 9.60 13.24
CA LYS A 381 -23.65 10.78 12.98
C LYS A 381 -23.01 12.08 13.43
N LEU A 382 -22.25 12.03 14.53
CA LEU A 382 -21.52 13.18 15.07
C LEU A 382 -20.42 13.72 14.14
N PHE A 383 -20.09 13.03 13.04
CA PHE A 383 -19.12 13.49 12.05
C PHE A 383 -19.75 14.30 10.92
N VAL A 384 -21.06 14.52 10.96
CA VAL A 384 -21.79 15.24 9.92
C VAL A 384 -22.39 16.52 10.53
N PRO A 385 -21.90 17.71 10.13
CA PRO A 385 -22.44 18.98 10.61
C PRO A 385 -23.92 19.18 10.27
N LYS A 386 -24.62 19.98 11.08
CA LYS A 386 -26.07 20.20 10.94
C LYS A 386 -26.45 20.78 9.58
N ASN A 387 -25.69 21.74 9.06
CA ASN A 387 -25.95 22.35 7.75
C ASN A 387 -25.81 21.37 6.58
N VAL A 388 -25.03 20.29 6.72
CA VAL A 388 -25.00 19.21 5.72
C VAL A 388 -26.30 18.41 5.77
N HIS A 389 -26.71 18.01 6.97
CA HIS A 389 -27.94 17.24 7.16
C HIS A 389 -29.20 17.96 6.67
N GLU A 390 -29.24 19.29 6.81
CA GLU A 390 -30.38 20.10 6.41
C GLU A 390 -30.47 20.34 4.90
N ASN A 391 -29.35 20.28 4.17
CA ASN A 391 -29.27 20.77 2.79
C ASN A 391 -28.76 19.74 1.77
N LEU A 392 -28.17 18.62 2.20
CA LEU A 392 -27.56 17.63 1.32
C LEU A 392 -28.03 16.19 1.63
N PRO A 393 -28.12 15.31 0.62
CA PRO A 393 -28.20 13.89 0.85
C PRO A 393 -26.94 13.39 1.58
N VAL A 394 -27.14 12.58 2.63
CA VAL A 394 -26.05 11.99 3.42
C VAL A 394 -26.12 10.47 3.33
N LEU A 395 -24.98 9.85 2.99
CA LEU A 395 -24.79 8.41 3.11
C LEU A 395 -23.65 8.11 4.08
N TYR A 396 -23.78 6.97 4.76
CA TYR A 396 -22.79 6.48 5.70
C TYR A 396 -22.09 5.25 5.12
N MET A 397 -20.76 5.31 5.08
CA MET A 397 -19.92 4.23 4.57
C MET A 397 -18.70 4.08 5.48
N ALA A 398 -18.52 2.89 6.03
CA ALA A 398 -17.34 2.53 6.81
C ALA A 398 -16.07 2.58 5.93
N PRO A 399 -14.89 2.86 6.51
CA PRO A 399 -13.64 2.57 5.80
C PRO A 399 -13.52 1.05 5.61
N SER A 400 -12.76 0.62 4.62
CA SER A 400 -12.51 -0.79 4.34
C SER A 400 -11.02 -1.04 4.16
N THR A 401 -10.58 -2.23 4.54
CA THR A 401 -9.25 -2.78 4.22
C THR A 401 -9.38 -3.85 3.14
N ASP A 402 -8.32 -4.09 2.38
CA ASP A 402 -8.28 -5.17 1.39
C ASP A 402 -7.61 -6.40 2.02
N PRO A 403 -8.32 -7.54 2.21
CA PRO A 403 -7.73 -8.74 2.81
C PRO A 403 -6.58 -9.34 1.99
N LEU A 404 -6.37 -8.88 0.76
CA LEU A 404 -5.35 -9.37 -0.16
C LEU A 404 -4.17 -8.40 -0.34
N ASP A 405 -4.23 -7.21 0.26
CA ASP A 405 -3.12 -6.26 0.21
C ASP A 405 -1.93 -6.70 1.08
N GLY A 406 -0.86 -5.93 1.02
CA GLY A 406 0.38 -6.24 1.76
C GLY A 406 0.23 -6.10 3.26
N LEU A 407 -0.85 -5.48 3.74
CA LEU A 407 -1.14 -5.27 5.14
C LEU A 407 -1.92 -6.44 5.74
N ASN A 408 -2.95 -6.93 5.04
CA ASN A 408 -3.92 -7.86 5.59
C ASN A 408 -3.75 -9.30 5.08
N LYS A 409 -2.98 -9.53 4.01
CA LYS A 409 -2.79 -10.88 3.48
C LYS A 409 -2.15 -11.80 4.52
N PRO A 410 -2.52 -13.10 4.53
CA PRO A 410 -1.89 -14.05 5.43
C PRO A 410 -0.41 -14.23 5.09
N TYR A 411 0.43 -14.32 6.12
CA TYR A 411 1.85 -14.61 5.97
C TYR A 411 2.18 -16.07 6.26
N GLY A 412 3.04 -16.66 5.43
CA GLY A 412 3.62 -17.97 5.71
C GLY A 412 4.69 -17.90 6.80
N ARG A 413 5.00 -19.05 7.42
CA ARG A 413 6.00 -19.16 8.51
C ARG A 413 7.36 -18.53 8.18
N ALA A 414 7.80 -18.63 6.92
CA ALA A 414 9.07 -18.05 6.48
C ALA A 414 9.05 -16.51 6.54
N SER A 415 7.98 -15.89 6.04
CA SER A 415 7.78 -14.44 6.10
C SER A 415 7.63 -13.94 7.53
N VAL A 416 6.85 -14.64 8.37
CA VAL A 416 6.72 -14.29 9.81
C VAL A 416 8.08 -14.32 10.50
N ARG A 417 8.88 -15.39 10.29
CA ARG A 417 10.23 -15.48 10.86
C ARG A 417 11.12 -14.32 10.41
N TYR A 418 11.08 -13.98 9.11
CA TYR A 418 11.83 -12.87 8.55
C TYR A 418 11.45 -11.55 9.23
N TYR A 419 10.17 -11.21 9.29
CA TYR A 419 9.74 -9.93 9.84
C TYR A 419 9.95 -9.84 11.36
N ARG A 420 9.86 -10.96 12.09
CA ARG A 420 10.21 -11.02 13.53
C ARG A 420 11.69 -10.70 13.76
N GLN A 421 12.57 -11.27 12.93
CA GLN A 421 14.01 -10.97 12.97
C GLN A 421 14.30 -9.51 12.61
N TYR A 422 13.64 -9.01 11.55
CA TYR A 422 13.77 -7.62 11.12
C TYR A 422 13.27 -6.65 12.19
N PHE A 423 12.13 -6.92 12.83
CA PHE A 423 11.62 -6.13 13.94
C PHE A 423 12.63 -6.05 15.08
N ASN A 424 13.17 -7.19 15.53
CA ASN A 424 14.11 -7.21 16.65
C ASN A 424 15.42 -6.50 16.32
N GLN A 425 15.89 -6.55 15.06
CA GLN A 425 17.03 -5.74 14.61
C GLN A 425 16.72 -4.24 14.68
N LEU A 426 15.54 -3.83 14.23
CA LEU A 426 15.11 -2.44 14.26
C LEU A 426 14.89 -1.94 15.69
N SER A 427 14.17 -2.70 16.50
CA SER A 427 13.89 -2.42 17.90
C SER A 427 15.17 -2.33 18.72
N SER A 428 16.09 -3.29 18.57
CA SER A 428 17.37 -3.26 19.27
C SER A 428 18.22 -2.07 18.86
N SER A 429 18.18 -1.62 17.60
CA SER A 429 18.96 -0.47 17.16
C SER A 429 18.37 0.88 17.56
N GLN A 430 17.05 0.98 17.75
CA GLN A 430 16.39 2.24 18.11
C GLN A 430 16.17 2.43 19.61
N CYS A 431 15.89 1.35 20.35
CA CYS A 431 15.49 1.43 21.75
C CYS A 431 16.18 0.40 22.66
N GLY A 432 17.05 -0.47 22.13
CA GLY A 432 17.77 -1.48 22.91
C GLY A 432 16.91 -2.66 23.38
N VAL A 433 15.62 -2.71 23.02
CA VAL A 433 14.71 -3.79 23.40
C VAL A 433 14.61 -4.82 22.27
N SER A 434 14.65 -6.10 22.62
CA SER A 434 14.32 -7.21 21.72
C SER A 434 13.07 -7.91 22.23
N ILE A 435 12.14 -8.19 21.32
CA ILE A 435 10.91 -8.91 21.66
C ILE A 435 11.17 -10.41 21.66
N ASP A 436 10.84 -11.04 22.77
CA ASP A 436 10.64 -12.47 22.88
C ASP A 436 9.21 -12.80 22.44
N TRP A 437 9.10 -13.38 21.25
CA TRP A 437 7.82 -13.69 20.63
C TRP A 437 7.05 -14.81 21.35
N GLU A 438 7.70 -15.57 22.25
CA GLU A 438 7.07 -16.64 23.03
C GLU A 438 6.36 -16.09 24.29
N ARG A 439 6.80 -14.94 24.82
CA ARG A 439 6.15 -14.24 25.95
C ARG A 439 4.79 -13.63 25.59
N GLY A 440 4.52 -13.49 24.29
CA GLY A 440 3.40 -12.71 23.77
C GLY A 440 3.65 -11.19 23.87
N TYR A 441 2.74 -10.40 23.34
CA TYR A 441 2.87 -8.94 23.32
C TYR A 441 1.53 -8.22 23.30
N ILE A 442 1.55 -6.95 23.71
CA ILE A 442 0.51 -5.95 23.52
C ILE A 442 1.04 -4.94 22.52
N CYS A 443 0.24 -4.53 21.53
CA CYS A 443 0.73 -3.62 20.52
C CYS A 443 -0.21 -2.47 20.17
N GLN A 444 0.41 -1.33 19.85
CA GLN A 444 -0.24 -0.21 19.21
C GLN A 444 0.54 0.19 17.95
N ILE A 445 -0.15 0.11 16.82
CA ILE A 445 0.35 0.55 15.52
C ILE A 445 -0.38 1.83 15.15
N ALA A 446 0.29 2.96 15.32
CA ALA A 446 -0.29 4.28 15.05
C ALA A 446 0.79 5.31 14.73
N ARG A 447 0.45 6.37 14.00
CA ARG A 447 1.31 7.56 13.90
C ARG A 447 1.63 8.09 15.30
N PHE A 448 2.83 8.66 15.46
CA PHE A 448 3.22 9.36 16.69
C PHE A 448 2.50 10.70 16.79
N ASP A 449 1.18 10.66 16.92
CA ASP A 449 0.27 11.80 16.89
C ASP A 449 -0.43 11.89 18.27
N PRO A 450 -0.56 13.10 18.86
CA PRO A 450 -1.17 13.27 20.19
C PRO A 450 -2.57 12.66 20.30
N SER A 451 -3.32 12.59 19.20
CA SER A 451 -4.69 12.04 19.17
C SER A 451 -4.76 10.52 19.35
N LYS A 452 -3.63 9.82 19.45
CA LYS A 452 -3.57 8.35 19.50
C LYS A 452 -3.54 7.75 20.91
N GLY A 453 -3.47 8.57 21.96
CA GLY A 453 -3.50 8.08 23.35
C GLY A 453 -2.34 7.13 23.68
N ILE A 454 -1.16 7.35 23.10
CA ILE A 454 0.01 6.47 23.29
C ILE A 454 0.51 6.54 24.74
N GLU A 455 0.48 7.72 25.34
CA GLU A 455 0.86 7.94 26.75
C GLU A 455 -0.10 7.19 27.69
N ASP A 456 -1.41 7.23 27.42
CA ASP A 456 -2.41 6.50 28.20
C ASP A 456 -2.18 4.98 28.14
N LEU A 457 -1.80 4.45 26.96
CA LEU A 457 -1.47 3.04 26.81
C LEU A 457 -0.22 2.66 27.61
N LEU A 458 0.81 3.50 27.59
CA LEU A 458 2.05 3.27 28.32
C LEU A 458 1.81 3.26 29.83
N GLU A 459 1.01 4.20 30.36
CA GLU A 459 0.60 4.22 31.76
C GLU A 459 -0.23 2.97 32.12
N ALA A 460 -1.16 2.57 31.25
CA ALA A 460 -1.96 1.36 31.43
C ALA A 460 -1.10 0.10 31.46
N TYR A 461 -0.07 0.01 30.61
CA TYR A 461 0.86 -1.11 30.58
C TYR A 461 1.71 -1.20 31.85
N LEU A 462 2.19 -0.07 32.38
CA LEU A 462 2.90 -0.03 33.67
C LEU A 462 2.01 -0.57 34.79
N LYS A 463 0.76 -0.10 34.89
CA LYS A 463 -0.21 -0.59 35.89
C LYS A 463 -0.51 -2.08 35.73
N PHE A 464 -0.58 -2.56 34.48
CA PHE A 464 -0.73 -3.98 34.18
C PHE A 464 0.45 -4.79 34.71
N ARG A 465 1.70 -4.40 34.42
CA ARG A 465 2.90 -5.10 34.89
C ARG A 465 3.00 -5.08 36.42
N GLN A 466 2.70 -3.96 37.08
CA GLN A 466 2.65 -3.89 38.54
C GLN A 466 1.64 -4.87 39.16
N LYS A 467 0.44 -4.99 38.57
CA LYS A 467 -0.57 -5.97 39.00
C LYS A 467 -0.12 -7.41 38.73
N LEU A 468 0.60 -7.64 37.64
CA LEU A 468 1.11 -8.97 37.28
C LEU A 468 2.19 -9.44 38.26
N GLU A 469 3.12 -8.57 38.64
CA GLU A 469 4.16 -8.83 39.66
C GLU A 469 3.56 -9.08 41.05
N ALA A 470 2.40 -8.48 41.35
CA ALA A 470 1.73 -8.60 42.65
C ALA A 470 0.88 -9.88 42.80
N LEU A 471 0.82 -10.76 41.78
CA LEU A 471 0.12 -12.03 41.89
C LEU A 471 0.86 -12.99 42.82
N ASP A 472 0.14 -13.93 43.44
CA ASP A 472 0.74 -15.00 44.26
C ASP A 472 1.70 -15.89 43.44
N SER A 473 1.55 -15.90 42.12
CA SER A 473 2.37 -16.69 41.18
C SER A 473 2.53 -15.92 39.87
N PRO A 474 3.44 -14.93 39.81
CA PRO A 474 3.70 -14.17 38.60
C PRO A 474 4.38 -15.04 37.53
N PRO A 475 4.20 -14.74 36.23
CA PRO A 475 4.93 -15.42 35.16
C PRO A 475 6.44 -15.27 35.32
N ILE A 476 7.18 -16.37 35.20
CA ILE A 476 8.65 -16.39 35.36
C ILE A 476 9.34 -15.50 34.32
N ASP A 477 8.74 -15.39 33.14
CA ASP A 477 9.24 -14.60 32.02
C ASP A 477 8.81 -13.12 32.09
N GLY A 478 8.05 -12.71 33.11
CA GLY A 478 7.51 -11.35 33.22
C GLY A 478 6.28 -11.08 32.35
N GLY A 479 5.73 -12.07 31.64
CA GLY A 479 4.53 -11.92 30.81
C GLY A 479 4.76 -11.11 29.53
N PRO A 480 3.67 -10.67 28.86
CA PRO A 480 3.75 -10.12 27.51
C PRO A 480 4.44 -8.76 27.46
N GLN A 481 5.24 -8.53 26.41
CA GLN A 481 5.96 -7.28 26.16
C GLN A 481 5.10 -6.25 25.42
N MET A 482 5.49 -4.98 25.39
CA MET A 482 4.75 -3.94 24.67
C MET A 482 5.50 -3.48 23.41
N ILE A 483 4.75 -3.36 22.31
CA ILE A 483 5.23 -2.82 21.03
C ILE A 483 4.43 -1.55 20.72
N ILE A 484 5.12 -0.42 20.71
CA ILE A 484 4.61 0.84 20.17
C ILE A 484 5.36 1.08 18.88
N MET A 485 4.65 1.00 17.75
CA MET A 485 5.26 1.23 16.46
C MET A 485 4.47 2.26 15.66
N GLY A 486 5.20 3.24 15.14
CA GLY A 486 4.62 4.32 14.36
C GLY A 486 5.55 4.78 13.25
N HIS A 487 5.00 5.58 12.35
CA HIS A 487 5.78 6.25 11.31
C HIS A 487 5.74 7.77 11.51
N GLY A 488 6.75 8.46 10.98
CA GLY A 488 6.64 9.90 10.70
C GLY A 488 5.92 10.11 9.37
N SER A 489 5.08 11.14 9.25
CA SER A 489 4.54 11.59 7.95
C SER A 489 5.17 12.92 7.59
N VAL A 490 5.38 13.19 6.29
CA VAL A 490 5.80 14.53 5.82
C VAL A 490 4.75 15.57 6.17
N ASP A 491 3.48 15.15 6.23
CA ASP A 491 2.34 15.99 6.61
C ASP A 491 2.15 16.07 8.15
N ASP A 492 3.08 15.53 8.95
CA ASP A 492 2.98 15.50 10.41
C ASP A 492 4.32 15.86 11.10
N PRO A 493 4.60 17.16 11.26
CA PRO A 493 5.80 17.64 11.94
C PRO A 493 5.85 17.27 13.44
N ASP A 494 4.71 16.89 14.04
CA ASP A 494 4.61 16.58 15.47
C ASP A 494 5.11 15.16 15.78
N GLY A 495 5.21 14.30 14.76
CA GLY A 495 5.62 12.89 14.88
C GLY A 495 6.96 12.66 15.57
N THR A 496 7.94 13.54 15.34
CA THR A 496 9.25 13.41 15.98
C THR A 496 9.19 13.79 17.46
N VAL A 497 8.44 14.83 17.81
CA VAL A 497 8.34 15.32 19.18
C VAL A 497 7.71 14.25 20.09
N ILE A 498 6.63 13.62 19.64
CA ILE A 498 5.96 12.56 20.40
C ILE A 498 6.85 11.34 20.57
N TYR A 499 7.60 10.95 19.53
CA TYR A 499 8.55 9.84 19.62
C TYR A 499 9.64 10.07 20.67
N GLU A 500 10.30 11.24 20.66
CA GLU A 500 11.34 11.57 21.64
C GLU A 500 10.76 11.63 23.06
N LYS A 501 9.59 12.26 23.22
CA LYS A 501 8.89 12.33 24.51
C LYS A 501 8.62 10.93 25.11
N LEU A 502 8.24 9.95 24.28
CA LEU A 502 8.00 8.58 24.75
C LEU A 502 9.28 7.92 25.28
N HIS A 503 10.41 8.11 24.60
CA HIS A 503 11.71 7.61 25.06
C HIS A 503 12.13 8.25 26.39
N GLU A 504 11.88 9.55 26.55
CA GLU A 504 12.12 10.26 27.82
C GLU A 504 11.25 9.70 28.96
N ILE A 505 9.94 9.49 28.72
CA ILE A 505 9.02 8.93 29.71
C ILE A 505 9.47 7.52 30.15
N ILE A 506 9.77 6.65 29.18
CA ILE A 506 10.19 5.26 29.44
C ILE A 506 11.53 5.19 30.20
N SER A 507 12.41 6.16 29.98
CA SER A 507 13.70 6.25 30.67
C SER A 507 13.59 6.85 32.08
N SER A 508 12.41 7.31 32.48
CA SER A 508 12.20 7.87 33.82
C SER A 508 12.10 6.78 34.88
N LYS A 509 12.41 7.14 36.13
CA LYS A 509 12.39 6.22 37.28
C LYS A 509 11.01 5.57 37.51
N GLU A 510 9.93 6.23 37.13
CA GLU A 510 8.58 5.69 37.25
C GLU A 510 8.37 4.43 36.38
N TYR A 511 9.06 4.35 35.23
CA TYR A 511 8.91 3.29 34.24
C TYR A 511 10.03 2.24 34.30
N GLU A 512 10.87 2.26 35.33
CA GLU A 512 12.01 1.32 35.51
C GLU A 512 11.57 -0.15 35.43
N LEU A 513 10.38 -0.48 35.95
CA LEU A 513 9.82 -1.84 35.89
C LEU A 513 9.62 -2.37 34.47
N VAL A 514 9.30 -1.48 33.52
CA VAL A 514 8.86 -1.86 32.17
C VAL A 514 9.83 -1.44 31.08
N GLN A 515 10.88 -0.68 31.39
CA GLN A 515 11.82 -0.13 30.41
C GLN A 515 12.42 -1.20 29.48
N GLY A 516 12.74 -2.39 30.02
CA GLY A 516 13.27 -3.52 29.22
C GLY A 516 12.24 -4.29 28.40
N ASP A 517 10.94 -4.02 28.61
CA ASP A 517 9.81 -4.72 27.98
C ASP A 517 9.04 -3.86 26.97
N VAL A 518 9.38 -2.57 26.83
CA VAL A 518 8.68 -1.64 25.92
C VAL A 518 9.55 -1.32 24.71
N ALA A 519 9.19 -1.87 23.55
CA ALA A 519 9.79 -1.53 22.27
C ALA A 519 9.06 -0.34 21.64
N VAL A 520 9.68 0.85 21.65
CA VAL A 520 9.21 2.02 20.88
C VAL A 520 10.01 2.12 19.59
N VAL A 521 9.35 1.83 18.47
CA VAL A 521 9.99 1.71 17.17
C VAL A 521 9.38 2.68 16.18
N ARG A 522 10.22 3.54 15.62
CA ARG A 522 9.89 4.26 14.39
C ARG A 522 10.13 3.31 13.23
N ALA A 523 9.08 2.99 12.48
CA ALA A 523 9.24 2.27 11.23
C ALA A 523 10.27 2.99 10.35
N PRO A 524 11.12 2.27 9.60
CA PRO A 524 12.09 2.89 8.71
C PRO A 524 11.39 3.90 7.79
N PRO A 525 12.09 4.94 7.29
CA PRO A 525 11.50 5.86 6.34
C PRO A 525 11.09 5.09 5.08
N VAL A 526 9.82 4.69 5.06
CA VAL A 526 9.11 4.37 3.83
C VAL A 526 8.79 5.74 3.27
N GLY A 527 9.60 6.19 2.31
CA GLY A 527 9.36 7.32 1.44
C GLY A 527 7.89 7.35 1.10
N GLN A 528 7.21 8.24 1.80
CA GLN A 528 5.78 8.45 1.84
C GLN A 528 4.97 7.16 1.89
N MET A 529 4.96 6.44 3.01
CA MET A 529 3.72 6.10 3.76
C MET A 529 3.51 4.63 4.17
N GLU A 530 3.12 4.51 5.45
CA GLU A 530 2.27 3.53 6.16
C GLU A 530 2.53 2.01 6.07
N ASP A 531 2.97 1.45 4.96
CA ASP A 531 2.84 0.00 4.72
C ASP A 531 3.67 -0.90 5.66
N GLU A 532 4.88 -0.50 6.05
CA GLU A 532 5.74 -1.39 6.83
C GLU A 532 5.36 -1.48 8.32
N ALA A 533 4.99 -0.38 8.98
CA ALA A 533 4.51 -0.41 10.37
C ALA A 533 3.28 -1.31 10.53
N LEU A 534 2.45 -1.34 9.48
CA LEU A 534 1.22 -2.09 9.38
C LEU A 534 1.46 -3.58 9.04
N LYS A 535 2.55 -3.94 8.35
CA LYS A 535 2.97 -5.36 8.22
C LYS A 535 3.35 -5.99 9.56
N PHE A 536 3.86 -5.22 10.51
CA PHE A 536 4.08 -5.72 11.87
C PHE A 536 2.75 -6.09 12.54
N ARG A 537 1.62 -5.47 12.18
CA ARG A 537 0.27 -5.90 12.63
C ARG A 537 0.00 -7.37 12.28
N ALA A 538 0.56 -7.90 11.19
CA ALA A 538 0.41 -9.31 10.83
C ALA A 538 1.37 -10.26 11.57
N ILE A 539 2.51 -9.76 12.08
CA ILE A 539 3.29 -10.46 13.11
C ILE A 539 2.49 -10.50 14.42
N LEU A 540 1.69 -9.46 14.65
CA LEU A 540 1.01 -9.20 15.90
C LEU A 540 -0.34 -9.97 16.05
N PHE A 541 -0.91 -10.50 14.96
CA PHE A 541 -2.16 -11.26 14.97
C PHE A 541 -2.02 -12.78 14.75
N TRP A 542 -0.80 -13.33 14.79
CA TRP A 542 -0.58 -14.78 14.80
C TRP A 542 0.23 -15.21 16.02
N ALA A 543 -0.49 -15.31 17.14
CA ALA A 543 -0.30 -16.32 18.17
C ALA A 543 -1.60 -17.12 18.27
#